data_AF-A0AA96EIN9-F1
#
_entry.id   AF-A0AA96EIN9-F1
#
_cell.length_a   1.000
_cell.length_b   1.000
_cell.length_c   1.000
_cell.angle_alpha   90.00
_cell.angle_beta   90.00
_cell.angle_gamma   90.00
#
_symmetry.space_group_name_H-M   'P 1'
#
loop_
_entity.id
_entity.type
_entity.pdbx_description
1 polymer ?
#
loop_
_entity_poly.entity_id
_entity_poly.type
_entity_poly.pdbx_seq_one_letter_code
_entity_poly.pdbx_strand_id
1 'polypeptide(L)'
;MLFALMLAASVATAKVDAVPVATGLKRPWSMAFLPQGDFLVSEKEGGLVRIGPDGTKHPIAGMPDDLENAAQGRGDNAGLFDVVLHPDFTSNRRLYFAYTARGAGGTTTRLATARLLDDRLADVRPLFDATPYSDERFHYGGGLLIDRQRRLYFTVGERHFRESSNPPLPVSQDPTDTRGKVYRFTLDGKPAPGNPGFGAGAVPGLYALGIRNAQGLAQGADGRIWMSDHGPTRGDEINLLKPGANYGWPVRTAGRHRDANYLPQTLPGAVYTAPAWTWTDRTIAPAGLVVYRGSQFPAWRGDLLLAGLGTGSLLRLDVQGDRVVGEEELLSGVRLRNVKQAPDGTLYVLTDESEGRLLRLERRP
;
A
#
# COMPACT_ATOMS: atom_id res chain seq x y z
N MET A 1 25.96 39.44 -25.13
CA MET A 1 25.42 38.26 -24.42
C MET A 1 24.27 38.71 -23.54
N LEU A 2 23.03 38.42 -23.92
CA LEU A 2 21.84 38.69 -23.11
C LEU A 2 21.79 37.68 -21.96
N PHE A 3 21.69 38.15 -20.72
CA PHE A 3 21.26 37.35 -19.58
C PHE A 3 19.74 37.17 -19.67
N ALA A 4 19.28 35.94 -19.93
CA ALA A 4 17.88 35.60 -19.82
C ALA A 4 17.52 35.44 -18.33
N LEU A 5 16.78 36.40 -17.80
CA LEU A 5 16.11 36.30 -16.51
C LEU A 5 15.00 35.25 -16.65
N MET A 6 15.21 34.02 -16.16
CA MET A 6 14.10 33.09 -15.97
C MET A 6 13.26 33.60 -14.80
N LEU A 7 12.10 34.19 -15.10
CA LEU A 7 11.05 34.33 -14.11
C LEU A 7 10.64 32.92 -13.68
N ALA A 8 10.98 32.53 -12.46
CA ALA A 8 10.30 31.44 -11.78
C ALA A 8 8.85 31.90 -11.57
N ALA A 9 7.94 31.43 -12.43
CA ALA A 9 6.52 31.59 -12.19
C ALA A 9 6.21 30.89 -10.86
N SER A 10 5.78 31.67 -9.85
CA SER A 10 5.13 31.11 -8.67
C SER A 10 3.88 30.39 -9.15
N VAL A 11 3.96 29.05 -9.22
CA VAL A 11 2.78 28.23 -9.47
C VAL A 11 1.91 28.39 -8.23
N ALA A 12 0.76 29.05 -8.39
CA ALA A 12 -0.22 29.17 -7.31
C ALA A 12 -0.55 27.75 -6.80
N THR A 13 -0.29 27.50 -5.52
CA THR A 13 -0.56 26.22 -4.87
C THR A 13 -2.07 25.99 -4.82
N ALA A 14 -2.52 24.92 -5.48
CA ALA A 14 -3.94 24.59 -5.50
C ALA A 14 -4.35 24.11 -4.10
N LYS A 15 -5.14 24.93 -3.40
CA LYS A 15 -5.68 24.55 -2.09
C LYS A 15 -6.81 23.53 -2.27
N VAL A 16 -6.88 22.56 -1.37
CA VAL A 16 -7.92 21.53 -1.35
C VAL A 16 -8.70 21.53 -0.06
N ASP A 17 -9.98 21.21 -0.16
CA ASP A 17 -10.85 20.90 0.97
C ASP A 17 -11.19 19.41 0.96
N ALA A 18 -11.49 18.85 2.13
CA ALA A 18 -11.89 17.47 2.30
C ALA A 18 -13.31 17.41 2.89
N VAL A 19 -14.28 17.02 2.07
CA VAL A 19 -15.70 17.00 2.43
C VAL A 19 -16.10 15.57 2.80
N PRO A 20 -16.74 15.34 3.96
CA PRO A 20 -17.19 14.01 4.35
C PRO A 20 -18.24 13.44 3.39
N VAL A 21 -18.02 12.19 2.97
CA VAL A 21 -19.02 11.34 2.28
C VAL A 21 -19.62 10.35 3.28
N ALA A 22 -18.78 9.73 4.10
CA ALA A 22 -19.22 8.85 5.17
C ALA A 22 -18.32 9.01 6.41
N THR A 23 -18.91 8.79 7.58
CA THR A 23 -18.26 8.89 8.88
C THR A 23 -18.54 7.64 9.72
N GLY A 24 -17.83 7.49 10.85
CA GLY A 24 -17.97 6.34 11.75
C GLY A 24 -17.60 5.02 11.07
N LEU A 25 -16.50 5.04 10.34
CA LEU A 25 -15.86 3.86 9.76
C LEU A 25 -14.83 3.28 10.74
N LYS A 26 -14.76 1.96 10.86
CA LYS A 26 -13.93 1.25 11.83
C LYS A 26 -12.49 1.08 11.34
N ARG A 27 -11.71 2.17 11.40
CA ARG A 27 -10.34 2.26 10.84
C ARG A 27 -10.28 1.81 9.37
N PRO A 28 -10.90 2.58 8.44
CA PRO A 28 -10.95 2.22 7.03
C PRO A 28 -9.53 2.16 6.44
N TRP A 29 -9.20 1.12 5.67
CA TRP A 29 -7.85 0.83 5.15
C TRP A 29 -7.69 1.08 3.65
N SER A 30 -8.63 0.59 2.84
CA SER A 30 -8.66 0.82 1.40
C SER A 30 -10.09 1.00 0.90
N MET A 31 -10.20 1.47 -0.33
CA MET A 31 -11.46 1.57 -1.05
C MET A 31 -11.31 1.06 -2.48
N ALA A 32 -12.42 0.63 -3.06
CA ALA A 32 -12.58 0.41 -4.48
C ALA A 32 -13.90 1.03 -4.95
N PHE A 33 -13.96 1.45 -6.21
CA PHE A 33 -15.16 2.05 -6.79
C PHE A 33 -15.94 0.97 -7.53
N LEU A 34 -17.17 0.71 -7.09
CA LEU A 34 -18.06 -0.23 -7.75
C LEU A 34 -18.68 0.39 -9.01
N PRO A 35 -19.01 -0.39 -10.06
CA PRO A 35 -19.50 0.14 -11.33
C PRO A 35 -20.78 0.98 -11.23
N GLN A 36 -21.60 0.76 -10.20
CA GLN A 36 -22.84 1.50 -9.96
C GLN A 36 -22.64 2.85 -9.22
N GLY A 37 -21.40 3.19 -8.85
CA GLY A 37 -21.07 4.45 -8.16
C GLY A 37 -20.87 4.32 -6.64
N ASP A 38 -21.15 3.16 -6.07
CA ASP A 38 -20.87 2.88 -4.65
C ASP A 38 -19.37 2.71 -4.39
N PHE A 39 -18.97 2.92 -3.14
CA PHE A 39 -17.65 2.57 -2.63
C PHE A 39 -17.70 1.19 -1.96
N LEU A 40 -16.67 0.38 -2.16
CA LEU A 40 -16.40 -0.80 -1.36
C LEU A 40 -15.19 -0.49 -0.49
N VAL A 41 -15.39 -0.36 0.81
CA VAL A 41 -14.36 0.07 1.77
C VAL A 41 -13.99 -1.10 2.67
N SER A 42 -12.70 -1.40 2.76
CA SER A 42 -12.17 -2.33 3.76
C SER A 42 -11.91 -1.58 5.06
N GLU A 43 -12.32 -2.16 6.18
CA GLU A 43 -12.14 -1.64 7.53
C GLU A 43 -11.27 -2.62 8.31
N LYS A 44 -10.16 -2.15 8.89
CA LYS A 44 -9.26 -3.02 9.67
C LYS A 44 -10.04 -3.77 10.75
N GLU A 45 -10.97 -3.08 11.42
CA GLU A 45 -11.71 -3.56 12.60
C GLU A 45 -13.19 -3.85 12.30
N GLY A 46 -13.67 -3.56 11.08
CA GLY A 46 -15.08 -3.67 10.71
C GLY A 46 -15.41 -4.68 9.61
N GLY A 47 -14.40 -5.25 8.95
CA GLY A 47 -14.61 -6.12 7.79
C GLY A 47 -14.76 -5.28 6.52
N LEU A 48 -15.70 -5.65 5.64
CA LEU A 48 -15.91 -4.98 4.36
C LEU A 48 -17.28 -4.30 4.37
N VAL A 49 -17.36 -3.06 3.89
CA VAL A 49 -18.60 -2.27 3.87
C VAL A 49 -18.80 -1.65 2.49
N ARG A 50 -20.02 -1.75 1.95
CA ARG A 50 -20.45 -0.98 0.77
C ARG A 50 -21.06 0.34 1.23
N ILE A 51 -20.67 1.44 0.60
CA ILE A 51 -21.11 2.78 0.96
C ILE A 51 -21.70 3.44 -0.28
N GLY A 52 -22.93 3.94 -0.18
CA GLY A 52 -23.56 4.72 -1.24
C GLY A 52 -22.95 6.13 -1.35
N PRO A 53 -23.16 6.84 -2.48
CA PRO A 53 -22.71 8.23 -2.64
C PRO A 53 -23.36 9.20 -1.63
N ASP A 54 -24.48 8.81 -1.03
CA ASP A 54 -25.19 9.51 0.04
C ASP A 54 -24.62 9.21 1.45
N GLY A 55 -23.63 8.31 1.54
CA GLY A 55 -23.02 7.88 2.79
C GLY A 55 -23.72 6.71 3.48
N THR A 56 -24.78 6.14 2.89
CA THR A 56 -25.48 4.97 3.45
C THR A 56 -24.55 3.75 3.46
N LYS A 57 -24.45 3.06 4.61
CA LYS A 57 -23.50 1.95 4.82
C LYS A 57 -24.21 0.59 4.88
N HIS A 58 -23.70 -0.37 4.12
CA HIS A 58 -24.17 -1.77 4.06
C HIS A 58 -23.00 -2.72 4.36
N PRO A 59 -22.95 -3.35 5.54
CA PRO A 59 -21.92 -4.34 5.85
C PRO A 59 -21.97 -5.53 4.89
N ILE A 60 -20.81 -6.00 4.45
CA ILE A 60 -20.68 -7.17 3.58
C ILE A 60 -20.44 -8.42 4.43
N ALA A 61 -21.33 -9.40 4.28
CA ALA A 61 -21.21 -10.69 4.96
C ALA A 61 -20.20 -11.63 4.28
N GLY A 62 -19.82 -12.72 4.97
CA GLY A 62 -19.01 -13.79 4.37
C GLY A 62 -17.50 -13.55 4.39
N MET A 63 -17.01 -12.69 5.29
CA MET A 63 -15.56 -12.60 5.55
C MET A 63 -15.00 -13.94 6.06
N PRO A 64 -13.71 -14.24 5.84
CA PRO A 64 -13.09 -15.46 6.38
C PRO A 64 -13.20 -15.53 7.91
N ASP A 65 -13.54 -16.70 8.45
CA ASP A 65 -13.63 -16.93 9.90
C ASP A 65 -12.27 -16.77 10.62
N ASP A 66 -11.17 -16.94 9.89
CA ASP A 66 -9.81 -16.79 10.39
C ASP A 66 -9.25 -15.36 10.29
N LEU A 67 -10.05 -14.38 9.86
CA LEU A 67 -9.69 -12.96 9.92
C LEU A 67 -9.42 -12.52 11.38
N GLU A 68 -8.22 -12.04 11.65
CA GLU A 68 -7.86 -11.33 12.89
C GLU A 68 -7.95 -9.82 12.68
N ASN A 69 -8.34 -9.09 13.72
CA ASN A 69 -8.20 -7.65 13.76
C ASN A 69 -7.80 -7.14 15.15
N ALA A 70 -7.36 -5.88 15.20
CA ALA A 70 -6.91 -5.22 16.44
C ALA A 70 -8.01 -5.09 17.51
N ALA A 71 -9.29 -5.08 17.13
CA ALA A 71 -10.41 -4.98 18.06
C ALA A 71 -10.74 -6.33 18.73
N GLN A 72 -10.32 -7.46 18.15
CA GLN A 72 -10.64 -8.81 18.60
C GLN A 72 -9.47 -9.55 19.28
N GLY A 73 -8.25 -9.00 19.28
CA GLY A 73 -7.10 -9.74 19.85
C GLY A 73 -5.70 -9.15 19.64
N ARG A 74 -4.76 -10.04 19.27
CA ARG A 74 -3.30 -9.93 19.47
C ARG A 74 -2.57 -9.21 18.32
N GLY A 75 -3.07 -8.08 17.82
CA GLY A 75 -2.36 -7.39 16.72
C GLY A 75 -2.70 -5.92 16.57
N ASP A 76 -1.72 -5.03 16.79
CA ASP A 76 -1.91 -3.57 16.67
C ASP A 76 -2.20 -3.16 15.21
N ASN A 77 -1.44 -3.72 14.26
CA ASN A 77 -1.64 -3.46 12.82
C ASN A 77 -2.50 -4.50 12.11
N ALA A 78 -3.10 -5.45 12.82
CA ALA A 78 -3.90 -6.52 12.22
C ALA A 78 -5.25 -6.01 11.68
N GLY A 79 -5.78 -6.69 10.67
CA GLY A 79 -7.11 -6.42 10.14
C GLY A 79 -7.29 -6.82 8.67
N LEU A 80 -8.34 -6.28 8.06
CA LEU A 80 -8.51 -6.26 6.62
C LEU A 80 -7.67 -5.13 5.99
N PHE A 81 -6.95 -5.43 4.91
CA PHE A 81 -6.05 -4.51 4.21
C PHE A 81 -6.62 -4.08 2.86
N ASP A 82 -5.84 -4.15 1.79
CA ASP A 82 -6.27 -3.66 0.49
C ASP A 82 -7.39 -4.52 -0.11
N VAL A 83 -8.26 -3.88 -0.89
CA VAL A 83 -9.27 -4.54 -1.71
C VAL A 83 -9.20 -3.96 -3.12
N VAL A 84 -9.10 -4.84 -4.12
CA VAL A 84 -9.06 -4.48 -5.53
C VAL A 84 -10.05 -5.33 -6.32
N LEU A 85 -10.80 -4.68 -7.21
CA LEU A 85 -11.74 -5.37 -8.08
C LEU A 85 -11.01 -5.99 -9.26
N HIS A 86 -11.46 -7.16 -9.70
CA HIS A 86 -11.01 -7.72 -10.97
C HIS A 86 -11.33 -6.75 -12.12
N PRO A 87 -10.49 -6.61 -13.16
CA PRO A 87 -10.76 -5.69 -14.27
C PRO A 87 -12.12 -5.91 -14.94
N ASP A 88 -12.55 -7.17 -15.01
CA ASP A 88 -13.86 -7.58 -15.56
C ASP A 88 -14.95 -7.75 -14.48
N PHE A 89 -14.88 -6.99 -13.38
CA PHE A 89 -15.76 -7.13 -12.20
C PHE A 89 -17.25 -7.14 -12.55
N THR A 90 -17.68 -6.35 -13.53
CA THR A 90 -19.08 -6.30 -13.99
C THR A 90 -19.61 -7.67 -14.43
N SER A 91 -18.75 -8.51 -15.00
CA SER A 91 -19.12 -9.83 -15.52
C SER A 91 -18.94 -10.96 -14.48
N ASN A 92 -17.86 -10.91 -13.70
CA ASN A 92 -17.47 -12.05 -12.85
C ASN A 92 -17.64 -11.80 -11.35
N ARG A 93 -17.88 -10.54 -10.96
CA ARG A 93 -18.03 -10.07 -9.58
C ARG A 93 -16.82 -10.37 -8.68
N ARG A 94 -15.66 -10.66 -9.25
CA ARG A 94 -14.47 -11.12 -8.52
C ARG A 94 -13.69 -9.96 -7.93
N LEU A 95 -13.29 -10.08 -6.68
CA LEU A 95 -12.35 -9.17 -6.04
C LEU A 95 -11.19 -9.93 -5.39
N TYR A 96 -10.16 -9.19 -5.03
CA TYR A 96 -8.99 -9.66 -4.29
C TYR A 96 -8.83 -8.80 -3.07
N PHE A 97 -8.46 -9.41 -1.96
CA PHE A 97 -8.22 -8.70 -0.72
C PHE A 97 -7.09 -9.35 0.06
N ALA A 98 -6.37 -8.52 0.81
CA ALA A 98 -5.35 -8.97 1.75
C ALA A 98 -5.85 -8.78 3.17
N TYR A 99 -5.50 -9.71 4.07
CA TYR A 99 -5.93 -9.64 5.45
C TYR A 99 -4.97 -10.35 6.41
N THR A 100 -5.11 -10.09 7.70
CA THR A 100 -4.43 -10.85 8.75
C THR A 100 -5.18 -12.15 9.01
N ALA A 101 -4.59 -13.29 8.66
CA ALA A 101 -5.12 -14.61 8.95
C ALA A 101 -4.55 -15.17 10.26
N ARG A 102 -5.40 -15.78 11.08
CA ARG A 102 -5.02 -16.56 12.27
C ARG A 102 -4.62 -17.98 11.88
N GLY A 103 -3.64 -18.51 12.61
CA GLY A 103 -3.21 -19.90 12.44
C GLY A 103 -2.37 -20.37 13.61
N ALA A 104 -1.77 -21.55 13.47
CA ALA A 104 -0.87 -22.09 14.48
C ALA A 104 0.36 -21.17 14.63
N GLY A 105 0.65 -20.74 15.85
CA GLY A 105 1.80 -19.87 16.14
C GLY A 105 1.58 -18.37 15.92
N GLY A 106 0.33 -17.95 15.70
CA GLY A 106 -0.05 -16.53 15.68
C GLY A 106 -0.77 -16.12 14.40
N THR A 107 -0.25 -15.11 13.71
CA THR A 107 -0.89 -14.50 12.54
C THR A 107 0.06 -14.32 11.36
N THR A 108 -0.51 -14.25 10.15
CA THR A 108 0.21 -13.90 8.92
C THR A 108 -0.62 -13.00 8.01
N THR A 109 0.02 -12.36 7.03
CA THR A 109 -0.68 -11.71 5.93
C THR A 109 -1.07 -12.75 4.88
N ARG A 110 -2.34 -12.76 4.49
CA ARG A 110 -2.88 -13.63 3.46
C ARG A 110 -3.48 -12.83 2.33
N LEU A 111 -3.25 -13.27 1.10
CA LEU A 111 -3.96 -12.84 -0.10
C LEU A 111 -5.10 -13.82 -0.38
N ALA A 112 -6.30 -13.31 -0.64
CA ALA A 112 -7.47 -14.11 -1.00
C ALA A 112 -8.25 -13.49 -2.17
N THR A 113 -9.15 -14.30 -2.74
CA THR A 113 -10.12 -13.87 -3.74
C THR A 113 -11.52 -14.36 -3.37
N ALA A 114 -12.54 -13.61 -3.80
CA ALA A 114 -13.94 -13.93 -3.60
C ALA A 114 -14.79 -13.33 -4.72
N ARG A 115 -16.07 -13.70 -4.77
CA ARG A 115 -17.09 -13.02 -5.57
C ARG A 115 -18.00 -12.19 -4.66
N LEU A 116 -18.25 -10.94 -5.03
CA LEU A 116 -19.20 -10.06 -4.34
C LEU A 116 -20.60 -10.19 -4.97
N LEU A 117 -21.45 -10.99 -4.33
CA LEU A 117 -22.83 -11.22 -4.73
C LEU A 117 -23.72 -10.47 -3.75
N ASP A 118 -24.35 -9.39 -4.23
CA ASP A 118 -25.05 -8.41 -3.39
C ASP A 118 -24.13 -7.92 -2.24
N ASP A 119 -24.63 -7.97 -1.01
CA ASP A 119 -23.87 -7.61 0.19
C ASP A 119 -23.20 -8.83 0.87
N ARG A 120 -22.68 -9.77 0.07
CA ARG A 120 -22.01 -10.98 0.57
C ARG A 120 -20.82 -11.41 -0.30
N LEU A 121 -19.74 -11.83 0.35
CA LEU A 121 -18.65 -12.57 -0.27
C LEU A 121 -19.01 -14.06 -0.38
N ALA A 122 -18.87 -14.59 -1.59
CA ALA A 122 -19.01 -16.00 -1.94
C ALA A 122 -17.69 -16.52 -2.54
N ASP A 123 -17.51 -17.84 -2.57
CA ASP A 123 -16.34 -18.51 -3.16
C ASP A 123 -15.00 -17.97 -2.64
N VAL A 124 -14.97 -17.64 -1.34
CA VAL A 124 -13.78 -17.11 -0.68
C VAL A 124 -12.70 -18.20 -0.65
N ARG A 125 -11.54 -17.93 -1.24
CA ARG A 125 -10.40 -18.86 -1.22
C ARG A 125 -9.07 -18.14 -1.04
N PRO A 126 -8.15 -18.70 -0.24
CA PRO A 126 -6.78 -18.20 -0.15
C PRO A 126 -6.06 -18.39 -1.48
N LEU A 127 -5.14 -17.46 -1.77
CA LEU A 127 -4.21 -17.53 -2.90
C LEU A 127 -2.76 -17.65 -2.43
N PHE A 128 -2.41 -17.01 -1.30
CA PHE A 128 -1.06 -17.00 -0.78
C PHE A 128 -1.03 -16.67 0.71
N ASP A 129 -0.17 -17.36 1.46
CA ASP A 129 0.10 -17.11 2.89
C ASP A 129 1.56 -16.71 3.08
N ALA A 130 1.79 -15.64 3.84
CA ALA A 130 3.13 -15.19 4.19
C ALA A 130 3.71 -15.98 5.38
N THR A 131 3.97 -17.27 5.20
CA THR A 131 4.50 -18.12 6.27
C THR A 131 5.95 -17.78 6.65
N PRO A 132 6.35 -17.97 7.92
CA PRO A 132 5.57 -18.57 9.01
C PRO A 132 4.56 -17.60 9.63
N TYR A 133 3.54 -18.17 10.28
CA TYR A 133 2.71 -17.43 11.23
C TYR A 133 3.56 -17.02 12.43
N SER A 134 3.28 -15.84 12.99
CA SER A 134 4.02 -15.33 14.15
C SER A 134 3.16 -14.47 15.06
N ASP A 135 3.60 -14.32 16.31
CA ASP A 135 3.01 -13.40 17.30
C ASP A 135 3.44 -11.93 17.12
N GLU A 136 4.16 -11.61 16.03
CA GLU A 136 4.47 -10.22 15.71
C GLU A 136 3.17 -9.44 15.47
N ARG A 137 3.11 -8.19 15.92
CA ARG A 137 1.90 -7.36 15.90
C ARG A 137 1.91 -6.30 14.80
N PHE A 138 3.04 -6.14 14.13
CA PHE A 138 3.28 -5.12 13.11
C PHE A 138 3.76 -5.70 11.77
N HIS A 139 3.90 -4.81 10.79
CA HIS A 139 4.47 -5.07 9.47
C HIS A 139 3.83 -6.20 8.67
N TYR A 140 2.53 -6.11 8.45
CA TYR A 140 1.82 -7.04 7.58
C TYR A 140 2.02 -6.73 6.08
N GLY A 141 2.38 -5.49 5.71
CA GLY A 141 2.24 -5.04 4.32
C GLY A 141 0.76 -4.96 3.95
N GLY A 142 0.36 -5.73 2.93
CA GLY A 142 -1.05 -5.89 2.56
C GLY A 142 -1.52 -5.05 1.37
N GLY A 143 -0.61 -4.36 0.67
CA GLY A 143 -0.91 -3.58 -0.51
C GLY A 143 -1.16 -4.45 -1.74
N LEU A 144 -2.15 -4.09 -2.55
CA LEU A 144 -2.52 -4.80 -3.77
C LEU A 144 -2.58 -3.85 -4.98
N LEU A 145 -2.22 -4.38 -6.14
CA LEU A 145 -2.42 -3.70 -7.41
C LEU A 145 -2.68 -4.73 -8.51
N ILE A 146 -3.70 -4.49 -9.33
CA ILE A 146 -3.83 -5.16 -10.62
C ILE A 146 -3.32 -4.19 -11.69
N ASP A 147 -2.25 -4.55 -12.37
CA ASP A 147 -1.70 -3.73 -13.45
C ASP A 147 -2.50 -3.85 -14.76
N ARG A 148 -2.20 -2.97 -15.72
CA ARG A 148 -2.80 -3.02 -17.06
C ARG A 148 -2.50 -4.31 -17.83
N GLN A 149 -1.46 -5.04 -17.45
CA GLN A 149 -1.09 -6.33 -18.01
C GLN A 149 -1.80 -7.50 -17.31
N ARG A 150 -2.77 -7.20 -16.44
CA ARG A 150 -3.60 -8.18 -15.71
C ARG A 150 -2.75 -9.10 -14.82
N ARG A 151 -1.77 -8.51 -14.13
CA ARG A 151 -0.99 -9.14 -13.07
C ARG A 151 -1.36 -8.54 -11.72
N LEU A 152 -1.48 -9.40 -10.72
CA LEU A 152 -1.78 -9.04 -9.35
C LEU A 152 -0.47 -8.94 -8.55
N TYR A 153 -0.17 -7.76 -8.04
CA TYR A 153 0.94 -7.53 -7.13
C TYR A 153 0.47 -7.53 -5.69
N PHE A 154 1.31 -8.04 -4.80
CA PHE A 154 1.02 -8.16 -3.38
C PHE A 154 2.27 -7.86 -2.55
N THR A 155 2.17 -6.92 -1.61
CA THR A 155 3.26 -6.59 -0.68
C THR A 155 3.10 -7.38 0.63
N VAL A 156 4.22 -7.96 1.09
CA VAL A 156 4.29 -8.67 2.37
C VAL A 156 5.36 -8.01 3.22
N GLY A 157 4.93 -7.46 4.35
CA GLY A 157 5.85 -6.88 5.33
C GLY A 157 6.73 -7.94 6.00
N GLU A 158 7.83 -7.50 6.57
CA GLU A 158 8.90 -8.39 7.03
C GLU A 158 8.64 -9.05 8.41
N ARG A 159 7.69 -8.51 9.18
CA ARG A 159 7.23 -9.02 10.48
C ARG A 159 8.31 -9.04 11.57
N HIS A 160 9.12 -8.00 11.67
CA HIS A 160 10.18 -7.86 12.65
C HIS A 160 10.36 -6.40 13.12
N PHE A 161 9.35 -5.86 13.82
CA PHE A 161 9.24 -4.43 14.11
C PHE A 161 10.39 -3.83 14.91
N ARG A 162 10.93 -4.60 15.86
CA ARG A 162 11.97 -4.13 16.79
C ARG A 162 13.38 -4.48 16.34
N GLU A 163 13.55 -5.08 15.16
CA GLU A 163 14.85 -5.48 14.63
C GLU A 163 15.74 -6.19 15.70
N SER A 164 15.22 -7.17 16.44
CA SER A 164 15.92 -7.87 17.54
C SER A 164 16.52 -9.25 17.18
N SER A 165 16.04 -9.87 16.10
CA SER A 165 16.53 -11.10 15.48
C SER A 165 17.45 -10.80 14.30
N ASN A 166 18.68 -11.29 14.35
CA ASN A 166 19.70 -11.05 13.32
C ASN A 166 20.25 -12.36 12.75
N PRO A 167 19.46 -13.11 11.97
CA PRO A 167 19.94 -14.34 11.33
C PRO A 167 21.06 -14.02 10.31
N PRO A 168 21.92 -15.01 9.96
CA PRO A 168 22.96 -14.84 8.96
C PRO A 168 22.46 -14.28 7.62
N LEU A 169 21.28 -14.72 7.19
CA LEU A 169 20.54 -14.16 6.07
C LEU A 169 19.26 -13.49 6.60
N PRO A 170 19.16 -12.16 6.58
CA PRO A 170 17.96 -11.46 7.05
C PRO A 170 16.69 -11.89 6.31
N VAL A 171 15.56 -11.97 7.00
CA VAL A 171 14.28 -12.48 6.45
C VAL A 171 13.88 -11.77 5.14
N SER A 172 14.03 -10.45 5.08
CA SER A 172 13.70 -9.66 3.88
C SER A 172 14.67 -9.91 2.72
N GLN A 173 15.87 -10.39 3.00
CA GLN A 173 16.92 -10.74 2.04
C GLN A 173 16.88 -12.22 1.61
N ASP A 174 16.26 -13.08 2.41
CA ASP A 174 16.11 -14.51 2.10
C ASP A 174 15.01 -14.75 1.05
N PRO A 175 15.34 -15.25 -0.16
CA PRO A 175 14.33 -15.52 -1.19
C PRO A 175 13.46 -16.75 -0.90
N THR A 176 13.81 -17.57 0.09
CA THR A 176 13.05 -18.74 0.54
C THR A 176 12.06 -18.40 1.65
N ASP A 177 12.23 -17.25 2.32
CA ASP A 177 11.27 -16.70 3.27
C ASP A 177 10.23 -15.83 2.55
N THR A 178 8.97 -15.92 2.98
CA THR A 178 7.89 -15.22 2.30
C THR A 178 7.81 -13.73 2.65
N ARG A 179 8.49 -13.29 3.71
CA ARG A 179 8.31 -11.97 4.32
C ARG A 179 9.30 -10.93 3.80
N GLY A 180 8.87 -9.66 3.79
CA GLY A 180 9.67 -8.53 3.30
C GLY A 180 9.85 -8.55 1.78
N LYS A 181 8.79 -8.92 1.06
CA LYS A 181 8.79 -9.20 -0.39
C LYS A 181 7.63 -8.54 -1.12
N VAL A 182 7.78 -8.39 -2.43
CA VAL A 182 6.69 -8.14 -3.37
C VAL A 182 6.51 -9.37 -4.25
N TYR A 183 5.27 -9.82 -4.37
CA TYR A 183 4.88 -10.94 -5.23
C TYR A 183 4.12 -10.45 -6.47
N ARG A 184 4.18 -11.24 -7.54
CA ARG A 184 3.40 -11.04 -8.76
C ARG A 184 2.77 -12.34 -9.22
N PHE A 185 1.45 -12.33 -9.29
CA PHE A 185 0.61 -13.45 -9.68
C PHE A 185 -0.22 -13.14 -10.93
N THR A 186 -0.71 -14.18 -11.58
CA THR A 186 -1.85 -14.12 -12.49
C THR A 186 -3.15 -13.93 -11.69
N LEU A 187 -4.23 -13.56 -12.36
CA LEU A 187 -5.54 -13.35 -11.72
C LEU A 187 -6.19 -14.67 -11.22
N ASP A 188 -5.75 -15.83 -11.68
CA ASP A 188 -6.14 -17.12 -11.09
C ASP A 188 -5.33 -17.50 -9.83
N GLY A 189 -4.27 -16.75 -9.51
CA GLY A 189 -3.46 -16.90 -8.30
C GLY A 189 -2.17 -17.71 -8.49
N LYS A 190 -1.75 -17.98 -9.73
CA LYS A 190 -0.49 -18.66 -10.02
C LYS A 190 0.66 -17.66 -10.14
N PRO A 191 1.92 -18.05 -9.93
CA PRO A 191 3.07 -17.19 -10.27
C PRO A 191 2.96 -16.65 -11.70
N ALA A 192 3.14 -15.34 -11.87
CA ALA A 192 3.02 -14.72 -13.18
C ALA A 192 4.16 -15.16 -14.12
N PRO A 193 3.87 -15.47 -15.39
CA PRO A 193 4.91 -15.68 -16.41
C PRO A 193 5.88 -14.50 -16.50
N GLY A 194 7.17 -14.79 -16.67
CA GLY A 194 8.23 -13.80 -16.73
C GLY A 194 8.59 -13.19 -15.37
N ASN A 195 8.27 -13.87 -14.26
CA ASN A 195 8.82 -13.48 -12.96
C ASN A 195 10.35 -13.65 -12.95
N PRO A 196 11.07 -12.76 -12.25
CA PRO A 196 12.52 -12.82 -12.13
C PRO A 196 12.95 -14.05 -11.30
N GLY A 197 14.13 -14.59 -11.61
CA GLY A 197 14.72 -15.72 -10.87
C GLY A 197 15.54 -15.23 -9.69
N PHE A 198 15.34 -15.85 -8.51
CA PHE A 198 16.10 -15.57 -7.28
C PHE A 198 16.92 -16.77 -6.79
N GLY A 199 17.21 -17.71 -7.70
CA GLY A 199 17.92 -18.96 -7.38
C GLY A 199 16.98 -20.10 -6.99
N ALA A 200 17.59 -21.24 -6.69
CA ALA A 200 16.87 -22.46 -6.33
C ALA A 200 16.16 -22.31 -4.97
N GLY A 201 14.93 -22.83 -4.88
CA GLY A 201 14.13 -22.79 -3.65
C GLY A 201 13.46 -21.46 -3.35
N ALA A 202 13.63 -20.44 -4.19
CA ALA A 202 12.94 -19.17 -4.03
C ALA A 202 11.41 -19.35 -4.06
N VAL A 203 10.70 -18.57 -3.23
CA VAL A 203 9.24 -18.64 -3.12
C VAL A 203 8.59 -18.36 -4.49
N PRO A 204 7.70 -19.24 -4.98
CA PRO A 204 7.00 -19.01 -6.23
C PRO A 204 6.20 -17.71 -6.21
N GLY A 205 6.29 -16.93 -7.30
CA GLY A 205 5.62 -15.64 -7.40
C GLY A 205 6.48 -14.46 -6.95
N LEU A 206 7.65 -14.69 -6.35
CA LEU A 206 8.55 -13.63 -5.91
C LEU A 206 8.92 -12.70 -7.08
N TYR A 207 8.76 -11.40 -6.87
CA TYR A 207 8.99 -10.36 -7.88
C TYR A 207 10.10 -9.40 -7.48
N ALA A 208 10.15 -9.00 -6.21
CA ALA A 208 11.20 -8.19 -5.60
C ALA A 208 11.34 -8.50 -4.11
N LEU A 209 12.50 -8.21 -3.52
CA LEU A 209 12.81 -8.49 -2.12
C LEU A 209 13.42 -7.29 -1.41
N GLY A 210 13.65 -7.42 -0.11
CA GLY A 210 14.32 -6.39 0.69
C GLY A 210 13.44 -5.18 1.01
N ILE A 211 12.12 -5.36 1.05
CA ILE A 211 11.20 -4.33 1.57
C ILE A 211 10.98 -4.52 3.07
N ARG A 212 10.59 -3.44 3.75
CA ARG A 212 10.29 -3.48 5.19
C ARG A 212 8.80 -3.68 5.43
N ASN A 213 7.99 -2.65 5.21
CA ASN A 213 6.54 -2.71 5.40
C ASN A 213 5.83 -1.87 4.33
N ALA A 214 5.97 -2.28 3.07
CA ALA A 214 5.38 -1.56 1.96
C ALA A 214 3.85 -1.61 2.01
N GLN A 215 3.20 -0.45 1.94
CA GLN A 215 1.74 -0.31 2.14
C GLN A 215 0.99 -0.08 0.83
N GLY A 216 1.41 0.89 0.02
CA GLY A 216 0.69 1.30 -1.19
C GLY A 216 1.43 0.92 -2.47
N LEU A 217 0.65 0.70 -3.54
CA LEU A 217 1.12 0.47 -4.90
C LEU A 217 0.28 1.29 -5.87
N ALA A 218 0.92 1.96 -6.85
CA ALA A 218 0.21 2.72 -7.87
C ALA A 218 0.90 2.64 -9.24
N GLN A 219 0.13 2.35 -10.30
CA GLN A 219 0.68 2.33 -11.66
C GLN A 219 0.60 3.70 -12.34
N GLY A 220 1.72 4.18 -12.88
CA GLY A 220 1.87 5.35 -13.74
C GLY A 220 1.39 5.12 -15.18
N ALA A 221 1.25 6.19 -15.98
CA ALA A 221 0.72 6.09 -17.34
C ALA A 221 1.67 5.34 -18.29
N ASP A 222 2.96 5.50 -18.00
CA ASP A 222 4.10 4.77 -18.58
C ASP A 222 4.18 3.29 -18.15
N GLY A 223 3.25 2.81 -17.32
CA GLY A 223 3.22 1.43 -16.83
C GLY A 223 4.13 1.14 -15.64
N ARG A 224 4.96 2.09 -15.19
CA ARG A 224 5.79 1.93 -14.00
C ARG A 224 4.94 1.86 -12.75
N ILE A 225 5.37 1.09 -11.76
CA ILE A 225 4.66 0.95 -10.48
C ILE A 225 5.46 1.64 -9.39
N TRP A 226 4.81 2.55 -8.67
CA TRP A 226 5.33 3.23 -7.49
C TRP A 226 4.89 2.50 -6.23
N MET A 227 5.75 2.48 -5.23
CA MET A 227 5.55 1.78 -3.97
C MET A 227 5.95 2.67 -2.79
N SER A 228 5.10 2.77 -1.77
CA SER A 228 5.43 3.41 -0.49
C SER A 228 5.92 2.35 0.50
N ASP A 229 7.02 2.63 1.19
CA ASP A 229 7.55 1.77 2.24
C ASP A 229 7.84 2.55 3.52
N HIS A 230 7.46 1.98 4.66
CA HIS A 230 7.78 2.54 5.96
C HIS A 230 9.23 2.23 6.30
N GLY A 231 9.99 3.24 6.71
CA GLY A 231 11.29 3.11 7.32
C GLY A 231 11.22 2.74 8.80
N PRO A 232 12.37 2.48 9.45
CA PRO A 232 12.46 2.23 10.88
C PRO A 232 12.19 3.52 11.69
N THR A 233 13.23 4.15 12.24
CA THR A 233 13.16 5.53 12.71
C THR A 233 13.56 6.44 11.55
N ARG A 234 12.59 7.12 10.93
CA ARG A 234 12.74 7.83 9.64
C ARG A 234 13.17 6.87 8.53
N GLY A 235 13.59 7.40 7.38
CA GLY A 235 13.98 6.60 6.23
C GLY A 235 12.78 5.93 5.56
N ASP A 236 11.61 6.55 5.64
CA ASP A 236 10.48 6.18 4.79
C ASP A 236 10.87 6.39 3.33
N GLU A 237 10.28 5.61 2.42
CA GLU A 237 10.70 5.58 1.03
C GLU A 237 9.55 5.63 0.04
N ILE A 238 9.81 6.27 -1.09
CA ILE A 238 9.09 6.01 -2.35
C ILE A 238 10.03 5.27 -3.28
N ASN A 239 9.55 4.13 -3.75
CA ASN A 239 10.29 3.20 -4.58
C ASN A 239 9.63 3.06 -5.95
N LEU A 240 10.45 2.90 -6.99
CA LEU A 240 9.99 2.37 -8.27
C LEU A 240 10.14 0.86 -8.26
N LEU A 241 9.02 0.15 -8.38
CA LEU A 241 8.97 -1.29 -8.36
C LEU A 241 9.58 -1.88 -9.65
N LYS A 242 10.69 -2.61 -9.50
CA LYS A 242 11.44 -3.21 -10.61
C LYS A 242 11.51 -4.75 -10.45
N PRO A 243 11.44 -5.52 -11.55
CA PRO A 243 11.61 -6.97 -11.48
C PRO A 243 13.01 -7.32 -10.99
N GLY A 244 13.10 -8.21 -10.01
CA GLY A 244 14.38 -8.72 -9.49
C GLY A 244 15.06 -7.77 -8.50
N ALA A 245 14.42 -6.65 -8.16
CA ALA A 245 15.00 -5.66 -7.28
C ALA A 245 15.17 -6.17 -5.86
N ASN A 246 16.26 -5.71 -5.24
CA ASN A 246 16.51 -5.82 -3.82
C ASN A 246 16.51 -4.41 -3.22
N TYR A 247 15.49 -4.05 -2.45
CA TYR A 247 15.36 -2.72 -1.81
C TYR A 247 16.21 -2.57 -0.55
N GLY A 248 16.95 -3.63 -0.18
CA GLY A 248 18.07 -3.56 0.75
C GLY A 248 17.73 -3.65 2.22
N TRP A 249 16.46 -3.53 2.65
CA TRP A 249 16.10 -3.74 4.05
C TRP A 249 16.47 -5.18 4.51
N PRO A 250 17.02 -5.38 5.72
CA PRO A 250 17.43 -4.37 6.71
C PRO A 250 18.87 -3.85 6.56
N VAL A 251 19.63 -4.38 5.60
CA VAL A 251 21.07 -4.09 5.38
C VAL A 251 21.33 -2.66 4.90
N ARG A 252 20.38 -2.08 4.18
CA ARG A 252 20.38 -0.68 3.71
C ARG A 252 19.11 0.01 4.19
N THR A 253 19.29 1.18 4.78
CA THR A 253 18.22 2.10 5.16
C THR A 253 18.83 3.50 5.29
N ALA A 254 18.09 4.53 4.91
CA ALA A 254 18.45 5.92 5.19
C ALA A 254 18.02 6.36 6.61
N GLY A 255 17.22 5.54 7.28
CA GLY A 255 16.80 5.74 8.66
C GLY A 255 17.76 5.07 9.64
N ARG A 256 17.34 5.01 10.91
CA ARG A 256 18.03 4.27 11.97
C ARG A 256 17.17 3.11 12.46
N HIS A 257 17.77 1.92 12.61
CA HIS A 257 17.12 0.79 13.27
C HIS A 257 16.60 1.18 14.66
N ARG A 258 15.51 0.55 15.11
CA ARG A 258 14.91 0.90 16.41
C ARG A 258 15.72 0.38 17.57
N ASP A 259 16.24 -0.83 17.44
CA ASP A 259 17.27 -1.32 18.35
C ASP A 259 18.63 -0.73 17.93
N ALA A 260 19.22 0.07 18.83
CA ALA A 260 20.51 0.72 18.61
C ALA A 260 21.68 -0.26 18.50
N ASN A 261 21.51 -1.50 19.00
CA ASN A 261 22.53 -2.55 18.94
C ASN A 261 22.34 -3.47 17.74
N TYR A 262 21.29 -3.29 16.94
CA TYR A 262 21.05 -4.12 15.78
C TYR A 262 22.00 -3.76 14.65
N LEU A 263 22.80 -4.74 14.23
CA LEU A 263 23.76 -4.62 13.14
C LEU A 263 23.47 -5.74 12.12
N PRO A 264 22.70 -5.47 11.06
CA PRO A 264 22.35 -6.51 10.09
C PRO A 264 23.60 -7.06 9.41
N GLN A 265 23.63 -8.36 9.16
CA GLN A 265 24.72 -8.99 8.41
C GLN A 265 24.85 -8.36 7.03
N THR A 266 26.07 -7.94 6.68
CA THR A 266 26.36 -7.48 5.32
C THR A 266 26.29 -8.66 4.36
N LEU A 267 25.80 -8.43 3.14
CA LEU A 267 25.70 -9.46 2.10
C LEU A 267 26.70 -9.15 0.98
N PRO A 268 27.89 -9.78 0.97
CA PRO A 268 28.89 -9.54 -0.06
C PRO A 268 28.33 -9.77 -1.46
N GLY A 269 28.61 -8.84 -2.38
CA GLY A 269 28.15 -8.91 -3.77
C GLY A 269 26.66 -8.60 -3.98
N ALA A 270 25.89 -8.31 -2.92
CA ALA A 270 24.50 -7.89 -3.07
C ALA A 270 24.40 -6.51 -3.75
N VAL A 271 23.54 -6.43 -4.75
CA VAL A 271 23.22 -5.17 -5.45
C VAL A 271 21.88 -4.67 -4.93
N TYR A 272 21.87 -3.43 -4.45
CA TYR A 272 20.67 -2.80 -3.89
C TYR A 272 20.09 -1.77 -4.85
N THR A 273 18.76 -1.66 -4.87
CA THR A 273 18.01 -0.66 -5.61
C THR A 273 17.77 0.53 -4.71
N ALA A 274 18.27 1.71 -5.10
CA ALA A 274 18.02 2.94 -4.37
C ALA A 274 16.55 3.38 -4.51
N PRO A 275 15.97 3.99 -3.46
CA PRO A 275 14.64 4.57 -3.56
C PRO A 275 14.64 5.79 -4.49
N ALA A 276 13.48 6.08 -5.07
CA ALA A 276 13.27 7.30 -5.85
C ALA A 276 13.21 8.54 -4.95
N TRP A 277 12.83 8.36 -3.68
CA TRP A 277 12.81 9.38 -2.64
C TRP A 277 12.90 8.77 -1.24
N THR A 278 13.51 9.48 -0.30
CA THR A 278 13.52 9.08 1.11
C THR A 278 13.45 10.28 2.04
N TRP A 279 12.77 10.12 3.18
CA TRP A 279 12.66 11.15 4.22
C TRP A 279 13.61 10.85 5.38
N THR A 280 14.68 11.65 5.50
CA THR A 280 15.73 11.47 6.53
C THR A 280 15.58 12.41 7.72
N ASP A 281 14.78 13.47 7.56
CA ASP A 281 14.51 14.52 8.54
C ASP A 281 13.27 14.22 9.39
N ARG A 282 12.28 13.50 8.84
CA ARG A 282 11.02 13.14 9.51
C ARG A 282 10.52 11.75 9.12
N THR A 283 9.53 11.26 9.86
CA THR A 283 8.77 10.04 9.54
C THR A 283 7.40 10.45 9.01
N ILE A 284 7.12 10.11 7.76
CA ILE A 284 5.81 10.27 7.12
C ILE A 284 4.87 9.13 7.53
N ALA A 285 5.42 7.91 7.69
CA ALA A 285 4.67 6.65 7.72
C ALA A 285 3.73 6.55 6.51
N PRO A 286 4.29 6.37 5.30
CA PRO A 286 3.58 6.49 4.04
C PRO A 286 2.64 5.29 3.79
N ALA A 287 1.37 5.57 3.55
CA ALA A 287 0.34 4.56 3.36
C ALA A 287 -0.07 4.46 1.88
N GLY A 288 -1.38 4.47 1.57
CA GLY A 288 -1.86 4.40 0.19
C GLY A 288 -1.38 5.59 -0.65
N LEU A 289 -1.07 5.32 -1.92
CA LEU A 289 -0.72 6.34 -2.91
C LEU A 289 -1.48 6.14 -4.23
N VAL A 290 -1.54 7.18 -5.04
CA VAL A 290 -2.06 7.13 -6.41
C VAL A 290 -1.21 8.01 -7.33
N VAL A 291 -1.06 7.60 -8.60
CA VAL A 291 -0.53 8.49 -9.64
C VAL A 291 -1.70 9.31 -10.19
N TYR A 292 -1.67 10.63 -10.01
CA TYR A 292 -2.80 11.48 -10.38
C TYR A 292 -2.93 11.64 -11.90
N ARG A 293 -4.15 11.48 -12.43
CA ARG A 293 -4.45 11.59 -13.87
C ARG A 293 -5.66 12.49 -14.17
N GLY A 294 -6.25 13.07 -13.14
CA GLY A 294 -7.54 13.75 -13.24
C GLY A 294 -7.43 15.11 -13.93
N SER A 295 -8.58 15.68 -14.28
CA SER A 295 -8.70 17.06 -14.78
C SER A 295 -8.98 18.09 -13.68
N GLN A 296 -9.37 17.66 -12.48
CA GLN A 296 -9.67 18.56 -11.35
C GLN A 296 -8.46 19.44 -10.97
N PHE A 297 -7.25 18.88 -11.05
CA PHE A 297 -5.98 19.54 -10.75
C PHE A 297 -4.96 19.28 -11.88
N PRO A 298 -5.09 19.93 -13.05
CA PRO A 298 -4.28 19.58 -14.23
C PRO A 298 -2.76 19.64 -14.00
N ALA A 299 -2.30 20.54 -13.13
CA ALA A 299 -0.90 20.71 -12.77
C ALA A 299 -0.30 19.53 -11.99
N TRP A 300 -1.12 18.63 -11.44
CA TRP A 300 -0.67 17.47 -10.66
C TRP A 300 -0.58 16.20 -11.51
N ARG A 301 -0.90 16.27 -12.81
CA ARG A 301 -0.93 15.06 -13.66
C ARG A 301 0.45 14.44 -13.77
N GLY A 302 0.56 13.17 -13.37
CA GLY A 302 1.82 12.43 -13.32
C GLY A 302 2.46 12.40 -11.93
N ASP A 303 2.06 13.30 -11.03
CA ASP A 303 2.53 13.34 -9.65
C ASP A 303 1.95 12.18 -8.83
N LEU A 304 2.61 11.90 -7.71
CA LEU A 304 2.06 11.00 -6.69
C LEU A 304 1.29 11.81 -5.68
N LEU A 305 0.10 11.35 -5.32
CA LEU A 305 -0.57 11.75 -4.10
C LEU A 305 -0.39 10.63 -3.07
N LEU A 306 0.08 10.98 -1.88
CA LEU A 306 0.48 10.04 -0.84
C LEU A 306 -0.21 10.38 0.47
N ALA A 307 -0.90 9.40 1.05
CA ALA A 307 -1.43 9.49 2.40
C ALA A 307 -0.32 9.24 3.44
N GLY A 308 -0.14 10.17 4.37
CA GLY A 308 0.82 10.10 5.48
C GLY A 308 0.12 9.87 6.82
N LEU A 309 0.49 8.78 7.49
CA LEU A 309 -0.05 8.44 8.81
C LEU A 309 0.62 9.25 9.93
N GLY A 310 1.94 9.33 9.91
CA GLY A 310 2.76 9.86 11.00
C GLY A 310 2.67 11.37 11.13
N THR A 311 2.74 12.08 10.00
CA THR A 311 2.57 13.54 9.91
C THR A 311 1.10 13.96 9.88
N GLY A 312 0.19 13.02 9.59
CA GLY A 312 -1.22 13.32 9.39
C GLY A 312 -1.45 14.25 8.20
N SER A 313 -0.90 13.89 7.03
CA SER A 313 -0.93 14.74 5.85
C SER A 313 -1.26 14.02 4.56
N LEU A 314 -1.74 14.79 3.57
CA LEU A 314 -1.77 14.40 2.17
C LEU A 314 -0.62 15.12 1.46
N LEU A 315 0.31 14.36 0.90
CA LEU A 315 1.46 14.92 0.18
C LEU A 315 1.25 14.77 -1.32
N ARG A 316 1.60 15.82 -2.08
CA ARG A 316 1.87 15.74 -3.52
C ARG A 316 3.36 15.64 -3.72
N LEU A 317 3.80 14.64 -4.47
CA LEU A 317 5.20 14.44 -4.85
C LEU A 317 5.34 14.70 -6.35
N ASP A 318 6.09 15.75 -6.71
CA ASP A 318 6.42 16.09 -8.09
C ASP A 318 7.40 15.05 -8.64
N VAL A 319 7.00 14.37 -9.71
CA VAL A 319 7.76 13.28 -10.32
C VAL A 319 8.32 13.70 -11.66
N GLN A 320 9.66 13.63 -11.78
CA GLN A 320 10.35 13.80 -13.04
C GLN A 320 11.19 12.57 -13.35
N GLY A 321 10.87 11.91 -14.47
CA GLY A 321 11.51 10.65 -14.82
C GLY A 321 11.29 9.63 -13.71
N ASP A 322 12.37 9.13 -13.12
CA ASP A 322 12.38 8.11 -12.07
C ASP A 322 12.64 8.64 -10.65
N ARG A 323 12.52 9.96 -10.45
CA ARG A 323 12.79 10.62 -9.17
C ARG A 323 11.62 11.50 -8.73
N VAL A 324 11.50 11.67 -7.42
CA VAL A 324 10.75 12.79 -6.83
C VAL A 324 11.68 13.99 -6.76
N VAL A 325 11.21 15.15 -7.22
CA VAL A 325 11.99 16.40 -7.26
C VAL A 325 11.40 17.50 -6.39
N GLY A 326 10.18 17.31 -5.88
CA GLY A 326 9.49 18.26 -5.03
C GLY A 326 8.41 17.59 -4.21
N GLU A 327 8.07 18.22 -3.09
CA GLU A 327 6.99 17.81 -2.21
C GLU A 327 6.16 19.04 -1.83
N GLU A 328 4.85 18.87 -1.80
CA GLU A 328 3.90 19.84 -1.30
C GLU A 328 2.90 19.16 -0.36
N GLU A 329 2.68 19.76 0.80
CA GLU A 329 1.64 19.31 1.72
C GLU A 329 0.29 19.94 1.34
N LEU A 330 -0.67 19.10 0.94
CA LEU A 330 -1.99 19.52 0.47
C LEU A 330 -3.03 19.60 1.60
N LEU A 331 -2.93 18.67 2.56
CA LEU A 331 -3.77 18.60 3.75
C LEU A 331 -2.90 18.21 4.94
N SER A 332 -3.26 18.67 6.13
CA SER A 332 -2.58 18.34 7.37
C SER A 332 -3.55 18.25 8.56
N GLY A 333 -3.08 17.68 9.67
CA GLY A 333 -3.82 17.58 10.93
C GLY A 333 -4.75 16.37 11.05
N VAL A 334 -4.75 15.43 10.08
CA VAL A 334 -5.54 14.19 10.15
C VAL A 334 -4.71 13.02 9.62
N ARG A 335 -4.64 11.92 10.37
CA ARG A 335 -3.97 10.70 9.91
C ARG A 335 -4.67 10.15 8.68
N LEU A 336 -4.00 10.17 7.53
CA LEU A 336 -4.56 9.66 6.28
C LEU A 336 -4.01 8.28 5.98
N ARG A 337 -4.91 7.37 5.62
CA ARG A 337 -4.64 5.96 5.35
C ARG A 337 -4.53 5.65 3.87
N ASN A 338 -5.38 6.26 3.05
CA ASN A 338 -5.41 5.96 1.62
C ASN A 338 -5.85 7.19 0.83
N VAL A 339 -5.39 7.28 -0.41
CA VAL A 339 -5.86 8.23 -1.41
C VAL A 339 -6.09 7.46 -2.70
N LYS A 340 -7.28 7.59 -3.29
CA LYS A 340 -7.61 6.96 -4.57
C LYS A 340 -8.34 7.93 -5.48
N GLN A 341 -8.14 7.72 -6.78
CA GLN A 341 -8.84 8.41 -7.83
C GLN A 341 -9.96 7.52 -8.39
N ALA A 342 -11.18 8.03 -8.38
CA ALA A 342 -12.33 7.41 -9.01
C ALA A 342 -12.22 7.46 -10.56
N PRO A 343 -12.98 6.62 -11.30
CA PRO A 343 -12.95 6.60 -12.76
C PRO A 343 -13.26 7.94 -13.43
N ASP A 344 -14.06 8.79 -12.78
CA ASP A 344 -14.40 10.16 -13.23
C ASP A 344 -13.28 11.19 -12.96
N GLY A 345 -12.21 10.79 -12.28
CA GLY A 345 -11.08 11.65 -11.90
C GLY A 345 -11.19 12.26 -10.51
N THR A 346 -12.32 12.10 -9.81
CA THR A 346 -12.55 12.61 -8.45
C THR A 346 -11.61 11.92 -7.45
N LEU A 347 -11.05 12.70 -6.53
CA LEU A 347 -10.16 12.19 -5.49
C LEU A 347 -10.90 11.93 -4.19
N TYR A 348 -10.57 10.80 -3.56
CA TYR A 348 -11.09 10.42 -2.26
C TYR A 348 -9.95 10.02 -1.32
N VAL A 349 -10.10 10.32 -0.04
CA VAL A 349 -9.16 9.92 1.01
C VAL A 349 -9.86 9.20 2.15
N LEU A 350 -9.14 8.29 2.80
CA LEU A 350 -9.57 7.61 4.02
C LEU A 350 -8.73 8.07 5.20
N THR A 351 -9.34 8.25 6.37
CA THR A 351 -8.65 8.58 7.62
C THR A 351 -8.36 7.32 8.45
N ASP A 352 -7.23 7.27 9.15
CA ASP A 352 -6.78 6.13 9.97
C ASP A 352 -7.26 6.20 11.44
N GLU A 353 -8.55 6.45 11.66
CA GLU A 353 -9.12 6.72 12.99
C GLU A 353 -10.16 5.67 13.39
N SER A 354 -10.41 5.49 14.69
CA SER A 354 -11.47 4.59 15.18
C SER A 354 -12.87 5.02 14.71
N GLU A 355 -13.09 6.34 14.62
CA GLU A 355 -14.23 6.97 13.95
C GLU A 355 -13.79 7.54 12.61
N GLY A 356 -13.31 6.65 11.75
CA GLY A 356 -12.75 6.95 10.45
C GLY A 356 -13.77 7.55 9.46
N ARG A 357 -13.25 8.20 8.44
CA ARG A 357 -14.04 8.92 7.43
C ARG A 357 -13.58 8.59 6.03
N LEU A 358 -14.55 8.56 5.12
CA LEU A 358 -14.34 8.68 3.68
C LEU A 358 -14.60 10.13 3.30
N LEU A 359 -13.61 10.79 2.73
CA LEU A 359 -13.65 12.20 2.37
C LEU A 359 -13.45 12.36 0.86
N ARG A 360 -14.22 13.23 0.22
CA ARG A 360 -14.00 13.71 -1.15
C ARG A 360 -13.10 14.92 -1.13
N LEU A 361 -12.09 14.97 -2.00
CA LEU A 361 -11.27 16.17 -2.16
C LEU A 361 -11.89 17.11 -3.18
N GLU A 362 -12.04 18.37 -2.78
CA GLU A 362 -12.57 19.43 -3.60
C GLU A 362 -11.51 20.51 -3.81
N ARG A 363 -11.56 21.15 -4.98
CA ARG A 363 -10.68 22.28 -5.26
C ARG A 363 -11.24 23.50 -4.53
N ARG A 364 -10.42 24.18 -3.74
CA ARG A 364 -10.79 25.51 -3.23
C ARG A 364 -10.78 26.52 -4.38
N PRO A 365 -11.84 27.33 -4.53
CA PRO A 365 -11.93 28.35 -5.57
C PRO A 365 -10.81 29.38 -5.50
#